data_AF-A0A497B0F6-F1
#
_entry.id   AF-A0A497B0F6-F1
#
_cell.length_a   1.000
_cell.length_b   1.000
_cell.length_c   1.000
_cell.angle_alpha   90.00
_cell.angle_beta   90.00
_cell.angle_gamma   90.00
#
_symmetry.space_group_name_H-M   'P 1'
#
loop_
_entity.id
_entity.type
_entity.pdbx_description
1 polymer ?
#
loop_
_entity_poly.entity_id
_entity_poly.type
_entity_poly.pdbx_seq_one_letter_code
_entity_poly.pdbx_strand_id
1 'polypeptide(L)'
;MEDFEFLRNITIGQYLPGDSIFYKLDPRAKLLAFFFIVAAVTFTPSYLGNVILLATVLVLAAISTIPLGYILRGIKPALPMIIALAIMQLLFLGDFYVPPTGIRTLFKWGFIHITTGSVQLVI
;
A
#
# COMPACT_ATOMS: atom_id res chain seq x y z
N MET A 1 -4.22 39.33 4.15
CA MET A 1 -3.60 38.11 4.68
C MET A 1 -4.45 36.97 4.14
N GLU A 2 -4.03 36.40 3.02
CA GLU A 2 -4.65 35.18 2.48
C GLU A 2 -4.18 34.04 3.36
N ASP A 3 -4.87 33.83 4.48
CA ASP A 3 -4.61 32.71 5.36
C ASP A 3 -4.90 31.44 4.56
N PHE A 4 -3.82 30.72 4.26
CA PHE A 4 -3.71 29.45 3.55
C PHE A 4 -4.96 28.56 3.69
N GLU A 5 -5.98 28.82 2.86
CA GLU A 5 -7.22 28.05 2.84
C GLU A 5 -6.95 26.57 2.44
N PHE A 6 -5.84 26.36 1.73
CA PHE A 6 -5.28 25.05 1.38
C PHE A 6 -4.91 24.18 2.60
N LEU A 7 -4.56 24.76 3.75
CA LEU A 7 -4.19 23.99 4.95
C LEU A 7 -5.40 23.38 5.67
N ARG A 8 -6.61 23.92 5.45
CA ARG A 8 -7.83 23.50 6.16
C ARG A 8 -8.28 22.07 5.82
N ASN A 9 -7.86 21.55 4.68
CA ASN A 9 -8.12 20.18 4.24
C ASN A 9 -6.90 19.26 4.33
N ILE A 10 -5.80 19.72 4.94
CA ILE A 10 -4.60 18.91 5.12
C ILE A 10 -4.74 18.13 6.42
N THR A 11 -4.99 16.82 6.31
CA THR A 11 -4.94 15.84 7.41
C THR A 11 -3.52 15.55 7.90
N ILE A 12 -2.48 16.10 7.25
CA ILE A 12 -1.08 15.94 7.65
C ILE A 12 -0.80 16.74 8.92
N GLY A 13 -0.25 16.07 9.93
CA GLY A 13 0.10 16.67 11.21
C GLY A 13 -1.02 16.66 12.27
N GLN A 14 -2.19 16.10 11.95
CA GLN A 14 -3.28 15.97 12.92
C GLN A 14 -3.14 14.69 13.73
N TYR A 15 -2.97 14.83 15.05
CA TYR A 15 -3.16 13.70 15.96
C TYR A 15 -4.63 13.33 15.95
N LEU A 16 -4.95 12.10 15.54
CA LEU A 16 -6.30 11.57 15.67
C LEU A 16 -6.44 11.09 17.12
N PRO A 17 -7.22 11.73 17.99
CA PRO A 17 -7.47 11.22 19.33
C PRO A 17 -8.40 10.01 19.24
N GLY A 18 -8.15 8.99 20.06
CA GLY A 18 -9.04 7.86 20.23
C GLY A 18 -8.74 7.11 21.51
N ASP A 19 -9.66 6.21 21.88
CA ASP A 19 -9.63 5.49 23.16
C ASP A 19 -9.21 4.02 23.04
N SER A 20 -8.74 3.59 21.86
CA SER A 20 -8.37 2.19 21.61
C SER A 20 -7.12 1.75 22.39
N ILE A 21 -6.95 0.42 22.56
CA ILE A 21 -5.80 -0.22 23.22
C ILE A 21 -4.48 0.28 22.61
N PHE A 22 -4.49 0.57 21.30
CA PHE A 22 -3.33 1.12 20.62
C PHE A 22 -2.89 2.46 21.20
N TYR A 23 -3.79 3.35 21.64
CA TYR A 23 -3.37 4.63 22.22
C TYR A 23 -2.53 4.48 23.49
N LYS A 24 -2.78 3.42 24.29
CA LYS A 24 -2.08 3.15 25.54
C LYS A 24 -0.74 2.42 25.37
N LEU A 25 -0.42 1.93 24.16
CA LEU A 25 0.85 1.28 23.88
C LEU A 25 2.01 2.27 23.81
N ASP A 26 3.18 1.82 24.29
CA ASP A 26 4.46 2.52 24.20
C ASP A 26 4.72 3.05 22.77
N PRO A 27 4.99 4.35 22.58
CA PRO A 27 5.20 4.94 21.26
C PRO A 27 6.31 4.26 20.44
N ARG A 28 7.39 3.83 21.10
CA ARG A 28 8.51 3.08 20.49
C ARG A 28 8.06 1.75 19.87
N ALA A 29 7.15 1.04 20.52
CA ALA A 29 6.67 -0.26 20.04
C ALA A 29 5.83 -0.08 18.77
N LYS A 30 5.06 1.02 18.67
CA LYS A 30 4.31 1.36 17.45
C LYS A 30 5.21 1.68 16.28
N LEU A 31 6.26 2.47 16.51
CA LEU A 31 7.23 2.81 15.47
C LEU A 31 7.96 1.57 14.96
N LEU A 32 8.37 0.68 15.87
CA LEU A 32 8.98 -0.60 15.50
C LEU A 32 7.99 -1.49 14.73
N ALA A 33 6.75 -1.63 15.20
CA ALA A 33 5.72 -2.40 14.51
C ALA A 33 5.45 -1.86 13.10
N PHE A 34 5.34 -0.54 12.94
CA PHE A 34 5.19 0.11 11.64
C PHE A 34 6.38 -0.20 10.73
N PHE A 35 7.61 -0.06 11.24
CA PHE A 35 8.82 -0.38 10.49
C PHE A 35 8.84 -1.84 10.02
N PHE A 36 8.52 -2.79 10.91
CA PHE A 36 8.47 -4.21 10.55
C PHE A 36 7.37 -4.53 9.53
N ILE A 37 6.20 -3.91 9.63
CA ILE A 37 5.12 -4.10 8.65
C ILE A 37 5.55 -3.58 7.29
N VAL A 38 6.13 -2.38 7.22
CA VAL A 38 6.63 -1.80 5.96
C VAL A 38 7.73 -2.67 5.35
N ALA A 39 8.68 -3.13 6.16
CA ALA A 39 9.72 -4.07 5.71
C ALA A 39 9.10 -5.37 5.19
N ALA A 40 8.16 -5.97 5.94
CA ALA A 40 7.50 -7.22 5.55
C ALA A 40 6.77 -7.09 4.20
N VAL A 41 6.01 -6.00 4.00
CA VAL A 41 5.32 -5.73 2.72
C VAL A 41 6.32 -5.53 1.58
N THR A 42 7.43 -4.82 1.83
CA THR A 42 8.45 -4.54 0.80
C THR A 42 9.17 -5.80 0.33
N PHE A 43 9.44 -6.75 1.23
CA PHE A 43 10.22 -7.95 0.93
C PHE A 43 9.38 -9.19 0.64
N THR A 44 8.05 -9.08 0.59
CA THR A 44 7.17 -10.23 0.31
C THR A 44 6.97 -10.42 -1.19
N PRO A 45 7.46 -11.52 -1.80
CA PRO A 45 7.22 -11.78 -3.22
C PRO A 45 5.92 -12.56 -3.46
N SER A 46 5.21 -13.01 -2.42
CA SER A 46 4.09 -13.95 -2.56
C SER A 46 2.74 -13.26 -2.44
N TYR A 47 1.82 -13.58 -3.35
CA TYR A 47 0.42 -13.17 -3.29
C TYR A 47 -0.23 -13.50 -1.94
N LEU A 48 0.02 -14.71 -1.43
CA LEU A 48 -0.55 -15.15 -0.16
C LEU A 48 0.01 -14.33 1.00
N GLY A 49 1.30 -13.99 0.94
CA GLY A 49 1.94 -13.10 1.91
C GLY A 49 1.32 -11.70 1.90
N ASN A 50 1.11 -11.12 0.72
CA ASN A 50 0.45 -9.81 0.57
C ASN A 50 -0.97 -9.83 1.15
N VAL A 51 -1.75 -10.89 0.89
CA VAL A 51 -3.11 -11.04 1.46
C VAL A 51 -3.09 -11.17 2.99
N ILE A 52 -2.16 -11.96 3.56
CA ILE A 52 -2.03 -12.07 5.03
C ILE A 52 -1.63 -10.73 5.66
N LEU A 53 -0.70 -10.01 5.04
CA LEU A 53 -0.25 -8.71 5.53
C LEU A 53 -1.39 -7.67 5.45
N LEU A 54 -2.13 -7.64 4.34
CA LEU A 54 -3.30 -6.79 4.19
C LEU A 54 -4.35 -7.11 5.27
N ALA A 55 -4.66 -8.39 5.48
CA ALA A 55 -5.60 -8.81 6.52
C ALA A 55 -5.12 -8.39 7.92
N THR A 56 -3.83 -8.53 8.20
CA THR A 56 -3.22 -8.12 9.47
C THR A 56 -3.36 -6.61 9.68
N VAL A 57 -3.07 -5.80 8.67
CA VAL A 57 -3.24 -4.34 8.74
C VAL A 57 -4.71 -3.96 8.95
N LEU A 58 -5.65 -4.62 8.27
CA LEU A 58 -7.08 -4.37 8.44
C LEU A 58 -7.57 -4.73 9.85
N VAL A 59 -7.09 -5.84 10.43
CA VAL A 59 -7.40 -6.23 11.81
C VAL A 59 -6.82 -5.20 12.79
N LEU A 60 -5.57 -4.78 12.62
CA LEU A 60 -4.95 -3.74 13.46
C LEU A 60 -5.71 -2.41 13.37
N ALA A 61 -6.16 -2.02 12.17
CA ALA A 61 -6.97 -0.83 11.96
C ALA A 61 -8.34 -0.93 12.66
N ALA A 62 -8.99 -2.10 12.59
CA ALA A 62 -10.26 -2.36 13.26
C ALA A 62 -10.11 -2.31 14.80
N ILE A 63 -9.07 -2.94 15.35
CA ILE A 63 -8.78 -2.88 16.80
C ILE A 63 -8.43 -1.45 17.24
N SER A 64 -7.78 -0.68 16.37
CA SER A 64 -7.47 0.73 16.63
C SER A 64 -8.69 1.65 16.59
N THR A 65 -9.88 1.12 16.27
CA THR A 65 -11.15 1.83 16.09
C THR A 65 -11.05 3.00 15.10
N ILE A 66 -10.17 2.87 14.10
CA ILE A 66 -9.99 3.90 13.06
C ILE A 66 -11.02 3.65 11.97
N PRO A 67 -11.87 4.64 11.63
CA PRO A 67 -12.83 4.46 10.56
C PRO A 67 -12.13 4.28 9.21
N LEU A 68 -12.50 3.24 8.45
CA LEU A 68 -11.89 2.92 7.14
C LEU A 68 -11.89 4.11 6.17
N GLY A 69 -12.93 4.95 6.23
CA GLY A 69 -13.01 6.17 5.42
C GLY A 69 -11.89 7.17 5.69
N TYR A 70 -11.35 7.21 6.92
CA TYR A 70 -10.20 8.05 7.26
C TYR A 70 -8.91 7.51 6.63
N ILE A 71 -8.72 6.19 6.64
CA ILE A 71 -7.60 5.52 5.98
C ILE A 71 -7.64 5.78 4.46
N LEU A 72 -8.80 5.59 3.84
CA LEU A 72 -8.98 5.81 2.40
C LEU A 72 -8.76 7.27 1.98
N ARG A 73 -9.07 8.25 2.84
CA ARG A 73 -8.76 9.66 2.60
C ARG A 73 -7.26 9.92 2.48
N GLY A 74 -6.43 9.18 3.23
CA GLY A 74 -4.97 9.27 3.13
C GLY A 74 -4.42 8.69 1.82
N ILE A 75 -5.06 7.65 1.28
CA ILE A 75 -4.64 7.01 0.02
C ILE A 75 -5.09 7.81 -1.20
N LYS A 76 -6.24 8.49 -1.11
CA LYS A 76 -6.86 9.24 -2.21
C LYS A 76 -5.91 10.17 -2.98
N PRO A 77 -5.04 11.01 -2.35
CA PRO A 77 -4.12 11.88 -3.10
C PRO A 77 -3.02 11.10 -3.85
N ALA A 78 -2.58 9.95 -3.33
CA ALA A 78 -1.55 9.13 -3.96
C ALA A 78 -2.11 8.23 -5.07
N LEU A 79 -3.42 8.00 -5.09
CA LEU A 79 -4.08 7.05 -5.98
C LEU A 79 -3.79 7.27 -7.49
N PRO A 80 -3.80 8.50 -8.04
CA PRO A 80 -3.46 8.71 -9.44
C PRO A 80 -2.03 8.26 -9.79
N MET A 81 -1.08 8.51 -8.88
CA MET A 81 0.32 8.11 -9.05
C MET A 81 0.48 6.60 -8.96
N ILE A 82 -0.19 5.96 -8.00
CA ILE A 82 -0.18 4.50 -7.83
C ILE A 82 -0.75 3.81 -9.08
N ILE A 83 -1.89 4.29 -9.59
CA ILE A 83 -2.51 3.72 -10.80
C ILE A 83 -1.60 3.91 -12.03
N ALA A 84 -1.03 5.10 -12.19
CA ALA A 84 -0.10 5.35 -13.30
C ALA A 84 1.11 4.41 -13.24
N LEU A 85 1.71 4.24 -12.06
CA LEU A 85 2.83 3.32 -11.86
C LEU A 85 2.42 1.86 -12.11
N ALA A 86 1.28 1.43 -11.59
CA ALA A 86 0.75 0.08 -11.79
C ALA A 86 0.55 -0.23 -13.28
N ILE A 87 -0.01 0.71 -14.05
CA ILE A 87 -0.19 0.56 -15.51
C ILE A 87 1.16 0.47 -16.21
N MET A 88 2.11 1.35 -15.87
CA MET A 88 3.45 1.33 -16.47
C MET A 88 4.16 0.00 -16.20
N GLN A 89 4.10 -0.48 -14.95
CA GLN A 89 4.69 -1.77 -14.56
C GLN A 89 4.03 -2.94 -15.29
N LEU A 90 2.70 -2.93 -15.40
CA LEU A 90 1.96 -3.99 -16.08
C LEU A 90 2.27 -4.09 -17.57
N LEU A 91 2.39 -2.94 -18.26
CA LEU A 91 2.56 -2.90 -19.72
C LEU A 91 4.01 -3.08 -20.18
N PHE A 92 4.99 -2.58 -19.40
CA PHE A 92 6.38 -2.47 -19.85
C PHE A 92 7.37 -3.33 -19.07
N LEU A 93 7.01 -3.89 -17.90
CA LEU A 93 7.93 -4.66 -17.06
C LEU A 93 7.71 -6.19 -17.10
N GLY A 94 7.04 -6.71 -18.12
CA GLY A 94 6.74 -8.15 -18.28
C GLY A 94 7.93 -9.09 -18.12
N ASP A 95 9.10 -8.71 -18.60
CA ASP A 95 10.29 -9.59 -18.62
C ASP A 95 11.27 -9.32 -17.47
N PHE A 96 11.01 -8.31 -16.62
CA PHE A 96 11.95 -7.89 -15.57
C PHE A 96 11.88 -8.75 -14.31
N TYR A 97 10.74 -9.37 -14.03
CA TYR A 97 10.55 -10.23 -12.86
C TYR A 97 10.16 -11.64 -13.29
N VAL A 98 10.97 -12.60 -12.86
CA VAL A 98 10.74 -14.03 -13.08
C VAL A 98 10.12 -14.61 -11.81
N PRO A 99 8.80 -14.91 -11.80
CA PRO A 99 8.20 -15.53 -10.63
C PRO A 99 8.72 -16.97 -10.47
N PRO A 100 8.71 -17.52 -9.24
CA PRO A 100 9.20 -18.89 -8.97
C PRO A 100 8.50 -19.98 -9.80
N THR A 101 7.26 -19.72 -10.21
CA THR A 101 6.42 -20.59 -11.05
C THR A 101 6.79 -20.55 -12.54
N GLY A 102 7.75 -19.70 -12.94
CA GLY A 102 8.14 -19.47 -14.32
C GLY A 102 7.31 -18.37 -15.00
N ILE A 103 7.89 -17.77 -16.04
CA ILE A 103 7.21 -16.74 -16.85
C ILE A 103 6.23 -17.43 -17.79
N ARG A 104 4.95 -17.06 -17.68
CA ARG A 104 3.95 -17.33 -18.71
C ARG A 104 3.53 -16.01 -19.34
N THR A 105 3.63 -15.94 -20.66
CA THR A 105 3.16 -14.82 -21.46
C THR A 105 1.64 -14.90 -21.55
N LEU A 106 0.93 -13.96 -20.94
CA LEU A 106 -0.53 -13.90 -20.97
C LEU A 106 -1.00 -13.17 -22.23
N PHE A 107 -0.33 -12.07 -22.58
CA PHE A 107 -0.66 -11.25 -23.72
C PHE A 107 0.59 -10.58 -24.28
N LYS A 108 0.74 -10.59 -25.60
CA LYS A 108 1.84 -9.93 -26.30
C LYS A 108 1.30 -9.22 -27.52
N TRP A 109 1.47 -7.90 -27.56
CA TRP A 109 1.09 -7.09 -28.71
C TRP A 109 2.07 -5.93 -28.88
N GLY A 110 2.89 -5.99 -29.95
CA GLY A 110 3.92 -4.99 -30.22
C GLY A 110 4.88 -4.82 -29.02
N PHE A 111 4.95 -3.60 -28.49
CA PHE A 111 5.77 -3.24 -27.33
C PHE A 111 5.14 -3.60 -25.98
N ILE A 112 3.87 -4.05 -25.96
CA ILE A 112 3.15 -4.44 -24.75
C ILE A 112 3.38 -5.94 -24.53
N HIS A 113 3.99 -6.28 -23.42
CA HIS A 113 4.22 -7.67 -23.03
C HIS A 113 3.77 -7.89 -21.59
N ILE A 114 2.64 -8.57 -21.44
CA ILE A 114 2.02 -8.88 -20.15
C ILE A 114 2.32 -10.34 -19.82
N THR A 115 3.05 -10.53 -18.74
CA THR A 115 3.43 -11.83 -18.20
C THR A 115 2.86 -12.03 -16.80
N THR A 116 2.89 -13.27 -16.32
CA THR A 116 2.64 -13.58 -14.90
C THR A 116 3.56 -12.80 -13.95
N GLY A 117 4.77 -12.44 -14.39
CA GLY A 117 5.71 -11.62 -13.63
C GLY A 117 5.25 -10.16 -13.49
N SER A 118 4.83 -9.52 -14.58
CA SER A 118 4.26 -8.15 -14.51
C SER A 118 3.00 -8.07 -13.65
N VAL A 119 2.17 -9.11 -13.65
CA VAL A 119 0.97 -9.16 -12.80
C VAL A 119 1.37 -9.24 -11.32
N GLN A 120 2.38 -10.04 -10.99
CA GLN A 120 2.89 -10.18 -9.63
C GLN A 120 3.64 -8.96 -9.11
N LEU A 121 4.21 -8.15 -9.99
CA LEU A 121 4.83 -6.88 -9.59
C LEU A 121 3.79 -5.85 -9.15
N VAL A 122 2.58 -5.91 -9.73
CA VAL A 122 1.52 -4.93 -9.51
C VAL A 122 0.61 -5.31 -8.33
N ILE A 123 0.55 -6.59 -7.96
CA ILE A 123 -0.34 -7.18 -6.94
C ILE A 123 0.47 -7.74 -5.77
#